data_AF-A0A960SYC9-F1
#
_entry.id   AF-A0A960SYC9-F1
#
_cell.length_a   1.000
_cell.length_b   1.000
_cell.length_c   1.000
_cell.angle_alpha   90.00
_cell.angle_beta   90.00
_cell.angle_gamma   90.00
#
_symmetry.space_group_name_H-M   'P 1'
#
loop_
_entity.id
_entity.type
_entity.pdbx_description
1 polymer ?
#
loop_
_entity_poly.entity_id
_entity_poly.type
_entity_poly.pdbx_seq_one_letter_code
_entity_poly.pdbx_strand_id
1 'polypeptide(L)'
;MSETFDPNPSTPYLTPPRDSEATRPEPGNLFSGSPPDLDVLAELSGQNILYARQFSFRHVAELCKLAAFLEKVEIWPYHPLDGKIITTAFFEASTRTRTSFESAVHRLAGKIISIPDGSLTGAKKGESLQDIGEMFNAYCDCVVMRHTETDAPKRMLENLRIPL
;
A
#
# COMPACT_ATOMS: atom_id res chain seq x y z
N MET A 1 -28.43 10.03 -4.72
CA MET A 1 -27.67 10.94 -5.60
C MET A 1 -26.70 10.07 -6.37
N SER A 2 -26.83 9.96 -7.69
CA SER A 2 -25.83 9.28 -8.51
C SER A 2 -24.63 10.21 -8.62
N GLU A 3 -23.70 10.11 -7.67
CA GLU A 3 -22.40 10.76 -7.83
C GLU A 3 -21.70 10.08 -9.01
N THR A 4 -21.72 10.76 -10.16
CA THR A 4 -20.87 10.40 -11.29
C THR A 4 -19.45 10.80 -10.91
N PHE A 5 -18.64 9.80 -10.57
CA PHE A 5 -17.22 9.99 -10.36
C PHE A 5 -16.52 10.35 -11.67
N ASP A 6 -15.61 11.33 -11.59
CA ASP A 6 -14.78 11.68 -12.74
C ASP A 6 -13.82 10.53 -13.08
N PRO A 7 -13.49 10.32 -14.37
CA PRO A 7 -12.58 9.27 -14.79
C PRO A 7 -11.14 9.61 -14.41
N ASN A 8 -10.36 8.60 -14.02
CA ASN A 8 -8.95 8.78 -13.68
C ASN A 8 -8.15 9.34 -14.88
N PRO A 9 -7.53 10.53 -14.76
CA PRO A 9 -6.80 11.15 -15.87
C PRO A 9 -5.55 10.36 -16.28
N SER A 10 -5.06 9.45 -15.44
CA SER A 10 -3.91 8.59 -15.74
C SER A 10 -4.26 7.33 -16.55
N THR A 11 -5.54 7.02 -16.74
CA THR A 11 -5.99 5.79 -17.43
C THR A 11 -5.35 5.59 -18.83
N PRO A 12 -5.11 6.62 -19.66
CA PRO A 12 -4.47 6.45 -20.97
C PRO A 12 -3.07 5.83 -20.89
N TYR A 13 -2.31 6.11 -19.82
CA TYR A 13 -0.94 5.60 -19.63
C TYR A 13 -0.90 4.14 -19.17
N LEU A 14 -2.04 3.57 -18.79
CA LEU A 14 -2.17 2.19 -18.34
C LEU A 14 -2.49 1.24 -19.51
N THR A 15 -2.83 1.77 -20.68
CA THR A 15 -3.12 0.96 -21.86
C THR A 15 -1.83 0.37 -22.40
N PRO A 16 -1.72 -0.97 -22.54
CA PRO A 16 -0.53 -1.60 -23.10
C PRO A 16 -0.21 -1.04 -24.49
N PRO A 17 1.07 -0.96 -24.89
CA PRO A 17 1.46 -0.62 -26.25
C PRO A 17 0.76 -1.50 -27.29
N ARG A 18 0.56 -0.98 -28.51
CA ARG A 18 -0.23 -1.64 -29.57
C ARG A 18 0.18 -3.07 -29.90
N ASP A 19 1.43 -3.44 -29.63
CA ASP A 19 1.98 -4.78 -29.92
C ASP A 19 2.25 -5.61 -28.65
N SER A 20 1.68 -5.22 -27.51
CA SER A 20 1.83 -5.93 -26.25
C SER A 20 0.87 -7.11 -26.16
N GLU A 21 1.40 -8.30 -25.87
CA GLU A 21 0.58 -9.48 -25.51
C GLU A 21 0.00 -9.40 -24.08
N ALA A 22 0.19 -8.28 -23.38
CA ALA A 22 -0.31 -8.12 -22.02
C ALA A 22 -1.85 -8.13 -22.00
N THR A 23 -2.42 -9.18 -21.42
CA THR A 23 -3.84 -9.22 -21.10
C THR A 23 -4.14 -8.23 -19.98
N ARG A 24 -4.86 -7.15 -20.31
CA ARG A 24 -5.43 -6.23 -19.31
C ARG A 24 -6.93 -6.53 -19.20
N PRO A 25 -7.40 -7.18 -18.11
CA PRO A 25 -8.83 -7.33 -17.89
C PRO A 25 -9.46 -5.94 -17.76
N GLU A 26 -10.66 -5.74 -18.29
CA GLU A 26 -11.37 -4.46 -18.16
C GLU A 26 -11.76 -4.22 -16.70
N PRO A 27 -11.10 -3.29 -15.97
CA PRO A 27 -11.31 -3.14 -14.53
C PRO A 27 -12.75 -2.77 -14.18
N GLY A 28 -13.43 -2.02 -15.06
CA GLY A 28 -14.83 -1.63 -14.88
C GLY A 28 -15.76 -2.82 -14.64
N ASN A 29 -15.48 -3.97 -15.26
CA ASN A 29 -16.31 -5.16 -15.15
C ASN A 29 -16.28 -5.79 -13.75
N LEU A 30 -15.25 -5.51 -12.94
CA LEU A 30 -15.12 -6.08 -11.60
C LEU A 30 -16.06 -5.43 -10.59
N PHE A 31 -16.42 -4.16 -10.80
CA PHE A 31 -17.28 -3.41 -9.88
C PHE A 31 -18.57 -2.88 -10.55
N SER A 32 -18.75 -3.05 -11.86
CA SER A 32 -20.00 -2.74 -12.55
C SER A 32 -21.13 -3.62 -12.03
N GLY A 33 -22.09 -3.04 -11.32
CA GLY A 33 -23.23 -3.74 -10.73
C GLY A 33 -23.03 -4.24 -9.30
N SER A 34 -21.80 -4.20 -8.78
CA SER A 34 -21.49 -4.47 -7.37
C SER A 34 -20.27 -3.63 -6.97
N PRO A 35 -20.48 -2.44 -6.36
CA PRO A 35 -19.36 -1.64 -5.88
C PRO A 35 -18.57 -2.40 -4.80
N PRO A 36 -17.32 -1.99 -4.51
CA PRO A 36 -16.54 -2.58 -3.42
C PRO A 36 -17.30 -2.52 -2.10
N ASP A 37 -17.38 -3.66 -1.41
CA ASP A 37 -17.99 -3.76 -0.08
C ASP A 37 -17.01 -3.24 0.97
N LEU A 38 -17.22 -2.00 1.42
CA LEU A 38 -16.34 -1.34 2.36
C LEU A 38 -16.44 -1.90 3.78
N ASP A 39 -17.56 -2.54 4.15
CA ASP A 39 -17.70 -3.14 5.49
C ASP A 39 -16.76 -4.33 5.63
N VAL A 40 -16.63 -5.13 4.56
CA VAL A 40 -15.65 -6.22 4.48
C VAL A 40 -14.22 -5.70 4.53
N LEU A 41 -13.93 -4.61 3.83
CA LEU A 41 -12.60 -4.02 3.82
C LEU A 41 -12.25 -3.32 5.14
N ALA A 42 -13.24 -2.81 5.87
CA ALA A 42 -13.07 -2.21 7.18
C ALA A 42 -12.57 -3.23 8.22
N GLU A 43 -12.84 -4.53 8.03
CA GLU A 43 -12.27 -5.60 8.86
C GLU A 43 -10.72 -5.55 8.85
N LEU A 44 -10.09 -5.13 7.75
CA LEU A 44 -8.63 -5.03 7.62
C LEU A 44 -8.03 -3.77 8.26
N SER A 45 -8.87 -2.81 8.69
CA SER A 45 -8.42 -1.53 9.23
C SER A 45 -7.58 -1.72 10.50
N GLY A 46 -6.41 -1.06 10.54
CA GLY A 46 -5.49 -1.12 11.67
C GLY A 46 -4.75 -2.45 11.83
N GLN A 47 -4.94 -3.42 10.94
CA GLN A 47 -4.22 -4.70 10.99
C GLN A 47 -2.84 -4.62 10.32
N ASN A 48 -1.92 -5.47 10.79
CA ASN A 48 -0.67 -5.75 10.09
C ASN A 48 -0.92 -6.69 8.90
N ILE A 49 -0.26 -6.44 7.78
CA ILE A 49 -0.33 -7.28 6.57
C ILE A 49 0.96 -8.10 6.42
N LEU A 50 1.02 -9.23 7.14
CA LEU A 50 2.23 -10.05 7.21
C LEU A 50 2.20 -11.27 6.28
N TYR A 51 1.01 -11.82 5.99
CA TYR A 51 0.88 -13.09 5.28
C TYR A 51 -0.31 -13.10 4.34
N ALA A 52 -0.15 -13.65 3.13
CA ALA A 52 -1.27 -13.81 2.18
C ALA A 52 -2.45 -14.63 2.76
N ARG A 53 -2.17 -15.60 3.64
CA ARG A 53 -3.21 -16.44 4.28
C ARG A 53 -4.12 -15.70 5.26
N GLN A 54 -3.85 -14.43 5.59
CA GLN A 54 -4.73 -13.63 6.44
C GLN A 54 -6.00 -13.17 5.72
N PHE A 55 -5.99 -13.18 4.38
CA PHE A 55 -7.12 -12.75 3.58
C PHE A 55 -8.08 -13.91 3.32
N SER A 56 -9.37 -13.66 3.55
CA SER A 56 -10.43 -14.53 3.07
C SER A 56 -10.60 -14.34 1.56
N PHE A 57 -11.31 -15.27 0.91
CA PHE A 57 -11.70 -15.07 -0.49
C PHE A 57 -12.47 -13.76 -0.69
N ARG A 58 -13.33 -13.39 0.27
CA ARG A 58 -14.11 -12.15 0.22
C ARG A 58 -13.19 -10.92 0.32
N HIS A 59 -12.19 -10.92 1.22
CA HIS A 59 -11.21 -9.84 1.29
C HIS A 59 -10.50 -9.64 -0.06
N VAL A 60 -10.01 -10.72 -0.67
CA VAL A 60 -9.32 -10.63 -1.95
C VAL A 60 -10.24 -10.10 -3.05
N ALA A 61 -11.48 -10.60 -3.13
CA ALA A 61 -12.45 -10.15 -4.12
C ALA A 61 -12.74 -8.65 -3.99
N GLU A 62 -13.02 -8.16 -2.77
CA GLU A 62 -13.34 -6.76 -2.53
C GLU A 62 -12.12 -5.84 -2.70
N LEU A 63 -10.92 -6.30 -2.36
CA LEU A 63 -9.67 -5.58 -2.66
C LEU A 63 -9.45 -5.43 -4.17
N CYS A 64 -9.73 -6.47 -4.96
CA CYS A 64 -9.66 -6.41 -6.42
C CYS A 64 -10.68 -5.41 -7.00
N LYS A 65 -11.90 -5.37 -6.47
CA LYS A 65 -12.91 -4.37 -6.87
C LYS A 65 -12.47 -2.96 -6.51
N LEU A 66 -11.93 -2.76 -5.30
CA LEU A 66 -11.42 -1.45 -4.88
C LEU A 66 -10.25 -1.01 -5.78
N ALA A 67 -9.29 -1.89 -6.05
CA ALA A 67 -8.18 -1.57 -6.96
C ALA A 67 -8.68 -1.17 -8.36
N ALA A 68 -9.65 -1.91 -8.90
CA ALA A 68 -10.26 -1.60 -10.18
C ALA A 68 -11.03 -0.26 -10.17
N PHE A 69 -11.72 0.04 -9.07
CA PHE A 69 -12.38 1.33 -8.86
C PHE A 69 -11.35 2.48 -8.85
N LEU A 70 -10.28 2.37 -8.04
CA LEU A 70 -9.20 3.36 -7.97
C LEU A 70 -8.47 3.55 -9.30
N GLU A 71 -8.44 2.53 -10.15
CA GLU A 71 -7.85 2.61 -11.50
C GLU A 71 -8.71 3.42 -12.47
N LYS A 72 -10.04 3.36 -12.33
CA LYS A 72 -11.00 4.00 -13.25
C LYS A 72 -11.50 5.36 -12.77
N VAL A 73 -11.49 5.61 -11.47
CA VAL A 73 -12.06 6.81 -10.84
C VAL A 73 -10.97 7.77 -10.39
N GLU A 74 -11.18 9.05 -10.64
CA GLU A 74 -10.36 10.12 -10.09
C GLU A 74 -10.65 10.28 -8.60
N ILE A 75 -9.70 9.82 -7.79
CA ILE A 75 -9.78 9.83 -6.32
C ILE A 75 -9.08 11.02 -5.66
N TRP A 76 -8.31 11.79 -6.43
CA TRP A 76 -7.52 12.91 -5.91
C TRP A 76 -8.37 13.94 -5.14
N PRO A 77 -9.59 14.32 -5.59
CA PRO A 77 -10.45 15.27 -4.85
C PRO A 77 -10.82 14.83 -3.43
N TYR A 78 -10.83 13.53 -3.15
CA TYR A 78 -11.25 12.97 -1.86
C TYR A 78 -10.11 12.86 -0.84
N HIS A 79 -8.85 13.10 -1.27
CA HIS A 79 -7.64 13.08 -0.45
C HIS A 79 -7.60 11.98 0.64
N PRO A 80 -7.72 10.69 0.30
CA PRO A 80 -8.01 9.64 1.28
C PRO A 80 -6.95 9.44 2.37
N LEU A 81 -5.70 9.83 2.11
CA LEU A 81 -4.58 9.76 3.05
C LEU A 81 -4.05 11.15 3.45
N ASP A 82 -4.85 12.22 3.33
CA ASP A 82 -4.42 13.54 3.79
C ASP A 82 -4.02 13.51 5.28
N GLY A 83 -2.93 14.21 5.59
CA GLY A 83 -2.33 14.22 6.92
C GLY A 83 -1.64 12.91 7.33
N LYS A 84 -1.67 11.85 6.52
CA LYS A 84 -1.03 10.56 6.84
C LYS A 84 0.40 10.47 6.32
N ILE A 85 1.28 9.88 7.11
CA ILE A 85 2.67 9.63 6.77
C ILE A 85 2.91 8.12 6.73
N ILE A 86 3.44 7.62 5.61
CA ILE A 86 3.82 6.22 5.43
C ILE A 86 5.34 6.12 5.31
N THR A 87 5.94 5.26 6.11
CA THR A 87 7.39 5.02 6.05
C THR A 87 7.72 3.82 5.16
N THR A 88 8.64 3.97 4.21
CA THR A 88 9.16 2.84 3.43
C THR A 88 10.52 2.38 4.00
N ALA A 89 10.50 1.24 4.70
CA ALA A 89 11.64 0.63 5.40
C ALA A 89 12.18 -0.59 4.62
N PHE A 90 12.92 -0.33 3.55
CA PHE A 90 13.49 -1.37 2.68
C PHE A 90 14.95 -1.64 3.04
N PHE A 91 15.19 -2.70 3.83
CA PHE A 91 16.52 -3.18 4.20
C PHE A 91 17.15 -4.09 3.14
N GLU A 92 16.40 -4.42 2.09
CA GLU A 92 16.85 -5.11 0.88
C GLU A 92 16.31 -4.36 -0.35
N ALA A 93 17.12 -4.30 -1.41
CA ALA A 93 16.76 -3.59 -2.63
C ALA A 93 15.47 -4.13 -3.28
N SER A 94 14.55 -3.21 -3.59
CA SER A 94 13.34 -3.53 -4.36
C SER A 94 12.77 -2.31 -5.08
N THR A 95 13.06 -2.19 -6.37
CA THR A 95 12.60 -1.03 -7.16
C THR A 95 11.09 -1.03 -7.30
N ARG A 96 10.50 -2.13 -7.82
CA ARG A 96 9.07 -2.17 -8.16
C ARG A 96 8.18 -2.00 -6.95
N THR A 97 8.46 -2.72 -5.86
CA THR A 97 7.63 -2.67 -4.66
C THR A 97 7.72 -1.30 -3.99
N ARG A 98 8.93 -0.75 -3.84
CA ARG A 98 9.11 0.57 -3.24
C ARG A 98 8.39 1.64 -4.07
N THR A 99 8.67 1.72 -5.37
CA THR A 99 8.08 2.78 -6.20
C THR A 99 6.57 2.63 -6.35
N SER A 100 6.01 1.41 -6.37
CA SER A 100 4.56 1.22 -6.42
C SER A 100 3.87 1.72 -5.15
N PHE A 101 4.41 1.39 -3.96
CA PHE A 101 3.88 1.90 -2.70
C PHE A 101 4.01 3.41 -2.61
N GLU A 102 5.18 3.95 -2.97
CA GLU A 102 5.40 5.39 -2.91
C GLU A 102 4.45 6.14 -3.85
N SER A 103 4.28 5.62 -5.06
CA SER A 103 3.35 6.19 -6.03
C SER A 103 1.89 6.09 -5.59
N ALA A 104 1.49 4.98 -4.93
CA ALA A 104 0.13 4.82 -4.40
C ALA A 104 -0.16 5.82 -3.28
N VAL A 105 0.75 5.99 -2.31
CA VAL A 105 0.60 6.94 -1.21
C VAL A 105 0.45 8.37 -1.73
N HIS A 106 1.31 8.79 -2.67
CA HIS A 106 1.21 10.12 -3.27
C HIS A 106 -0.09 10.35 -4.04
N ARG A 107 -0.56 9.34 -4.80
CA ARG A 107 -1.86 9.44 -5.51
C ARG A 107 -3.05 9.57 -4.56
N LEU A 108 -2.93 9.04 -3.35
CA LEU A 108 -3.93 9.14 -2.29
C LEU A 108 -3.74 10.39 -1.40
N ALA A 109 -2.89 11.34 -1.80
CA ALA A 109 -2.55 12.57 -1.06
C ALA A 109 -1.79 12.36 0.26
N GLY A 110 -1.21 11.18 0.49
CA GLY A 110 -0.37 10.90 1.65
C GLY A 110 1.08 11.37 1.46
N LYS A 111 1.81 11.37 2.57
CA LYS A 111 3.24 11.74 2.65
C LYS A 111 4.10 10.52 2.91
N ILE A 112 5.37 10.61 2.52
CA ILE A 112 6.31 9.50 2.61
C ILE A 112 7.58 9.93 3.31
N ILE A 113 8.06 9.05 4.19
CA ILE A 113 9.42 9.08 4.71
C ILE A 113 10.09 7.80 4.25
N SER A 114 11.11 7.90 3.40
CA SER A 114 11.87 6.73 2.99
C SER A 114 13.18 6.65 3.74
N ILE A 115 13.46 5.47 4.28
CA ILE A 115 14.71 5.25 4.98
C ILE A 115 15.81 5.02 3.92
N PRO A 116 17.01 5.60 4.10
CA PRO A 116 18.15 5.29 3.25
C PRO A 116 18.40 3.78 3.20
N ASP A 117 19.12 3.34 2.17
CA ASP A 117 19.47 1.94 1.94
C ASP A 117 19.91 1.23 3.23
N GLY A 118 19.45 -0.01 3.48
CA GLY A 118 19.68 -0.72 4.75
C GLY A 118 21.15 -0.79 5.16
N SER A 119 22.05 -0.77 4.16
CA SER A 119 23.50 -0.66 4.33
C SER A 119 24.00 0.65 4.95
N LEU A 120 23.18 1.68 5.09
CA LEU A 120 23.51 3.00 5.67
C LEU A 120 22.75 3.29 6.98
N THR A 121 21.79 2.44 7.34
CA THR A 121 20.86 2.66 8.46
C THR A 121 21.35 2.00 9.75
N GLY A 122 20.66 2.27 10.87
CA GLY A 122 21.00 1.90 12.25
C GLY A 122 21.46 0.46 12.48
N ALA A 123 21.14 -0.48 11.58
CA ALA A 123 21.70 -1.84 11.58
C ALA A 123 23.25 -1.87 11.60
N LYS A 124 23.93 -0.90 10.96
CA LYS A 124 25.40 -0.76 11.06
C LYS A 124 25.88 -0.12 12.38
N LYS A 125 25.00 0.60 13.08
CA LYS A 125 25.27 1.22 14.38
C LYS A 125 24.81 0.36 15.57
N GLY A 126 24.24 -0.82 15.31
CA GLY A 126 23.76 -1.75 16.34
C GLY A 126 22.37 -1.45 16.89
N GLU A 127 21.58 -0.58 16.24
CA GLU A 127 20.15 -0.41 16.59
C GLU A 127 19.37 -1.69 16.27
N SER A 128 18.55 -2.14 17.22
CA SER A 128 17.71 -3.32 17.03
C SER A 128 16.47 -2.98 16.19
N LEU A 129 15.86 -3.99 15.56
CA LEU A 129 14.59 -3.80 14.85
C LEU A 129 13.46 -3.35 15.80
N GLN A 130 13.54 -3.75 17.07
CA GLN A 130 12.67 -3.30 18.14
C GLN A 130 12.81 -1.78 18.40
N ASP A 131 14.04 -1.26 18.45
CA ASP A 131 14.29 0.18 18.65
C ASP A 131 13.80 0.98 17.44
N ILE A 132 14.04 0.47 16.23
CA ILE A 132 13.53 1.05 14.99
C ILE A 132 12.00 1.06 14.96
N GLY A 133 11.36 -0.02 15.43
CA GLY A 133 9.91 -0.10 15.58
C GLY A 133 9.36 0.94 16.55
N GLU A 134 10.00 1.12 17.71
CA GLU A 134 9.62 2.16 18.68
C GLU A 134 9.77 3.57 18.08
N MET A 135 10.84 3.81 17.33
CA MET A 135 11.07 5.06 16.63
C MET A 135 9.95 5.39 15.62
N PHE A 136 9.50 4.42 14.82
CA PHE A 136 8.44 4.67 13.83
C PHE A 136 7.10 5.07 14.44
N ASN A 137 6.80 4.61 15.66
CA ASN A 137 5.58 5.01 16.36
C ASN A 137 5.46 6.54 16.52
N ALA A 138 6.57 7.28 16.51
CA ALA A 138 6.59 8.73 16.64
C ALA A 138 6.51 9.47 15.30
N TYR A 139 6.77 8.79 14.17
CA TYR A 139 7.04 9.46 12.89
C TYR A 139 6.01 9.18 11.79
N CYS A 140 5.33 8.04 11.84
CA CYS A 140 4.41 7.66 10.77
C CYS A 140 3.14 6.97 11.29
N ASP A 141 2.16 6.87 10.41
CA ASP A 141 0.89 6.17 10.65
C ASP A 141 0.92 4.71 10.17
N CYS A 142 1.87 4.35 9.30
CA CYS A 142 2.04 3.01 8.74
C CYS A 142 3.50 2.81 8.26
N VAL A 143 3.96 1.56 8.29
CA VAL A 143 5.29 1.15 7.82
C VAL A 143 5.14 0.11 6.71
N VAL A 144 5.84 0.30 5.60
CA VAL A 144 6.01 -0.72 4.56
C VAL A 144 7.42 -1.25 4.66
N MET A 145 7.57 -2.51 5.10
CA MET A 145 8.87 -3.12 5.36
C MET A 145 9.25 -4.19 4.34
N ARG A 146 10.55 -4.22 4.00
CA ARG A 146 11.18 -5.36 3.32
C ARG A 146 12.51 -5.69 3.98
N HIS A 147 12.74 -6.96 4.29
CA HIS A 147 13.93 -7.43 4.98
C HIS A 147 14.33 -8.83 4.49
N THR A 148 15.61 -9.16 4.56
CA THR A 148 16.17 -10.46 4.14
C THR A 148 15.80 -11.59 5.10
N GLU A 149 15.78 -11.29 6.40
CA GLU A 149 15.35 -12.22 7.46
C GLU A 149 13.82 -12.31 7.56
N THR A 150 13.30 -13.54 7.53
CA THR A 150 11.85 -13.83 7.64
C THR A 150 11.25 -13.46 8.99
N ASP A 151 12.05 -13.44 10.07
CA ASP A 151 11.57 -13.09 11.42
C ASP A 151 11.55 -11.58 11.71
N ALA A 152 12.16 -10.78 10.84
CA ALA A 152 12.38 -9.36 11.08
C ALA A 152 11.09 -8.56 11.32
N PRO A 153 9.97 -8.79 10.58
CA PRO A 153 8.71 -8.13 10.89
C PRO A 153 8.20 -8.45 12.30
N LYS A 154 8.39 -9.68 12.79
CA LYS A 154 7.95 -10.07 14.14
C LYS A 154 8.75 -9.32 15.21
N ARG A 155 10.07 -9.21 15.03
CA ARG A 155 10.95 -8.47 15.93
C ARG A 155 10.59 -6.99 15.98
N MET A 156 10.32 -6.37 14.83
CA MET A 156 9.88 -4.97 14.79
C MET A 156 8.54 -4.77 15.52
N LEU A 157 7.60 -5.69 15.35
CA LEU A 157 6.29 -5.67 15.99
C LEU A 157 6.32 -5.88 17.51
N GLU A 158 7.45 -6.24 18.12
CA GLU A 158 7.56 -6.27 19.59
C GLU A 158 7.35 -4.88 20.21
N ASN A 159 7.76 -3.82 19.49
CA ASN A 159 7.60 -2.43 19.94
C ASN A 159 6.74 -1.56 19.00
N LEU A 160 6.59 -1.94 17.72
CA LEU A 160 5.77 -1.18 16.77
C LEU A 160 4.27 -1.34 17.09
N ARG A 161 3.57 -0.20 17.22
CA ARG A 161 2.15 -0.11 17.60
C ARG A 161 1.23 0.34 16.46
N ILE A 162 1.81 0.66 15.31
CA ILE A 162 1.12 1.07 14.08
C ILE A 162 1.18 -0.06 13.04
N PRO A 163 0.31 -0.04 12.01
CA PRO A 163 0.31 -1.07 10.96
C PRO A 163 1.65 -1.24 10.25
N LEU A 164 2.00 -2.50 10.01
CA LEU A 164 3.16 -3.00 9.27
C LEU A 164 2.75 -3.87 8.07
#